data_AF-A0A0N5BC90-F1
#
_entry.id   AF-A0A0N5BC90-F1
#
_cell.length_a   1.000
_cell.length_b   1.000
_cell.length_c   1.000
_cell.angle_alpha   90.00
_cell.angle_beta   90.00
_cell.angle_gamma   90.00
#
_symmetry.space_group_name_H-M   'P 1'
#
loop_
_entity.id
_entity.type
_entity.pdbx_description
1 polymer ?
#
loop_
_entity_poly.entity_id
_entity_poly.type
_entity_poly.pdbx_seq_one_letter_code
_entity_poly.pdbx_strand_id
1 'polypeptide(L)'
;MKYLSTSIILSVVIFVAINGKKHPRLPQTRKITPSPPNWDKWEGKYPFSVQVIVDNAINLFYRRTGNYFKFMDIVLKQTAFINGSRRYKVIYNAAKCILGKPKKCIRKGRKCPNKGKINIVGWVRKNTLFQAILKDNKLKRKLKLNVTNLENDESYEKIYNRQAKQFYKPIKVPRRMVKNI
;
A
#
# COMPACT_ATOMS: atom_id res chain seq x y z
N MET A 1 -15.72 -65.81 -53.35
CA MET A 1 -15.29 -64.43 -52.99
C MET A 1 -16.24 -63.79 -51.95
N LYS A 2 -16.45 -64.40 -50.77
CA LYS A 2 -17.33 -63.86 -49.71
C LYS A 2 -16.58 -63.40 -48.44
N TYR A 3 -15.31 -63.78 -48.29
CA TYR A 3 -14.50 -63.49 -47.10
C TYR A 3 -13.56 -62.27 -47.24
N LEU A 4 -13.45 -61.73 -48.45
CA LEU A 4 -12.59 -60.57 -48.74
C LEU A 4 -13.29 -59.25 -48.37
N SER A 5 -14.61 -59.17 -48.56
CA SER A 5 -15.42 -58.01 -48.17
C SER A 5 -15.53 -57.87 -46.64
N THR A 6 -15.68 -58.98 -45.90
CA THR A 6 -15.75 -58.96 -44.43
C THR A 6 -14.43 -58.53 -43.79
N SER A 7 -13.28 -58.92 -44.36
CA SER A 7 -11.96 -58.50 -43.90
C SER A 7 -11.72 -57.00 -44.07
N ILE A 8 -12.20 -56.41 -45.19
CA ILE A 8 -12.06 -54.98 -45.44
C ILE A 8 -12.91 -54.17 -44.45
N ILE A 9 -14.16 -54.57 -44.23
CA ILE A 9 -15.06 -53.90 -43.28
C ILE A 9 -14.49 -53.96 -41.85
N LEU A 10 -13.97 -55.12 -41.44
CA LEU A 10 -13.36 -55.28 -40.10
C LEU A 10 -12.13 -54.38 -39.94
N SER A 11 -11.30 -54.23 -40.97
CA SER A 11 -10.12 -53.38 -40.93
C SER A 11 -10.44 -51.89 -40.79
N VAL A 12 -11.50 -51.40 -41.46
CA VAL A 12 -11.94 -50.00 -41.37
C VAL A 12 -12.50 -49.69 -39.98
N VAL A 13 -13.27 -50.61 -39.39
CA VAL A 13 -13.82 -50.44 -38.03
C VAL A 13 -12.71 -50.37 -36.98
N ILE A 14 -11.66 -51.21 -37.10
CA ILE A 14 -10.50 -51.17 -36.21
C ILE A 14 -9.72 -49.86 -36.38
N PHE A 15 -9.52 -49.39 -37.61
CA PHE A 15 -8.79 -48.14 -37.88
C PHE A 15 -9.52 -46.90 -37.33
N VAL A 16 -10.85 -46.85 -37.46
CA VAL A 16 -11.68 -45.75 -36.92
C VAL A 16 -11.72 -45.80 -35.39
N ALA A 17 -11.77 -46.98 -34.77
CA ALA A 17 -11.73 -47.14 -33.32
C ALA A 17 -10.37 -46.75 -32.69
N ILE A 18 -9.26 -46.99 -33.40
CA ILE A 18 -7.92 -46.61 -32.94
C ILE A 18 -7.67 -45.11 -33.14
N ASN A 19 -8.12 -44.53 -34.25
CA ASN A 19 -7.95 -43.09 -34.51
C ASN A 19 -8.86 -42.19 -33.65
N GLY A 20 -9.98 -42.70 -33.14
CA GLY A 20 -10.84 -41.97 -32.20
C GLY A 20 -10.27 -41.80 -30.79
N LYS A 21 -9.25 -42.58 -30.38
CA LYS A 21 -8.67 -42.52 -29.02
C LYS A 21 -7.51 -41.55 -28.85
N LYS A 22 -7.03 -40.90 -29.92
CA LYS A 22 -6.09 -39.79 -29.82
C LYS A 22 -6.84 -38.47 -29.79
N HIS A 23 -7.55 -38.22 -28.68
CA HIS A 23 -7.80 -36.83 -28.33
C HIS A 23 -6.42 -36.17 -28.16
N PRO A 24 -6.06 -35.15 -28.95
CA PRO A 24 -5.00 -34.26 -28.54
C PRO A 24 -5.48 -33.71 -27.20
N ARG A 25 -4.80 -34.08 -26.11
CA ARG A 25 -4.95 -33.35 -24.86
C ARG A 25 -4.64 -31.92 -25.26
N LEU A 26 -5.67 -31.07 -25.34
CA LEU A 26 -5.52 -29.63 -25.45
C LEU A 26 -4.37 -29.28 -24.53
N PRO A 27 -3.33 -28.56 -25.00
CA PRO A 27 -2.25 -28.16 -24.12
C PRO A 27 -2.95 -27.52 -22.93
N GLN A 28 -2.82 -28.15 -21.76
CA GLN A 28 -3.30 -27.55 -20.53
C GLN A 28 -2.53 -26.25 -20.47
N THR A 29 -3.17 -25.16 -20.88
CA THR A 29 -2.73 -23.82 -20.64
C THR A 29 -2.63 -23.79 -19.13
N ARG A 30 -1.44 -24.06 -18.59
CA ARG A 30 -1.13 -23.81 -17.19
C ARG A 30 -1.59 -22.37 -17.03
N LYS A 31 -2.72 -22.16 -16.34
CA LYS A 31 -3.05 -20.85 -15.81
C LYS A 31 -1.87 -20.55 -14.91
N ILE A 32 -0.89 -19.82 -15.43
CA ILE A 32 0.17 -19.25 -14.63
C ILE A 32 -0.58 -18.26 -13.77
N THR A 33 -1.07 -18.71 -12.62
CA THR A 33 -1.57 -17.83 -11.59
C THR A 33 -0.39 -16.89 -11.33
N PRO A 34 -0.52 -15.58 -11.64
CA PRO A 34 0.60 -14.68 -11.47
C PRO A 34 1.02 -14.78 -10.01
N SER A 35 2.27 -15.21 -9.78
CA SER A 35 2.79 -15.28 -8.43
C SER A 35 2.63 -13.91 -7.77
N PRO A 36 2.32 -13.86 -6.46
CA PRO A 36 2.17 -12.60 -5.77
C PRO A 36 3.41 -11.75 -6.03
N PRO A 37 3.23 -10.43 -6.26
CA PRO A 37 4.34 -9.58 -6.65
C PRO A 37 5.43 -9.60 -5.57
N ASN A 38 6.64 -9.95 -5.99
CA ASN A 38 7.80 -9.98 -5.10
C ASN A 38 8.07 -8.57 -4.57
N TRP A 39 8.24 -8.48 -3.26
CA TRP A 39 8.60 -7.26 -2.55
C TRP A 39 10.08 -7.34 -2.15
N ASP A 40 10.88 -6.45 -2.71
CA ASP A 40 12.31 -6.36 -2.44
C ASP A 40 12.58 -5.44 -1.25
N LYS A 41 13.71 -5.68 -0.58
CA LYS A 41 14.21 -4.78 0.46
C LYS A 41 14.49 -3.41 -0.15
N TRP A 42 14.11 -2.36 0.55
CA TRP A 42 14.33 -0.99 0.12
C TRP A 42 15.01 -0.16 1.22
N GLU A 43 16.07 0.57 0.87
CA GLU A 43 16.85 1.34 1.84
C GLU A 43 16.06 2.48 2.50
N GLY A 44 15.06 3.01 1.80
CA GLY A 44 14.17 4.04 2.32
C GLY A 44 14.63 5.48 2.11
N LYS A 45 15.58 5.72 1.20
CA LYS A 45 16.12 7.06 0.90
C LYS A 45 15.58 7.62 -0.42
N TYR A 46 15.84 6.93 -1.53
CA TYR A 46 15.47 7.37 -2.88
C TYR A 46 14.41 6.43 -3.50
N PRO A 47 13.50 6.95 -4.35
CA PRO A 47 13.25 8.36 -4.68
C PRO A 47 12.37 9.10 -3.67
N PHE A 48 11.75 8.39 -2.72
CA PHE A 48 10.94 8.99 -1.66
C PHE A 48 11.52 8.57 -0.31
N SER A 49 11.86 9.49 0.58
CA SER A 49 12.33 9.04 1.89
C SER A 49 11.19 8.38 2.67
N VAL A 50 11.51 7.34 3.46
CA VAL A 50 10.51 6.66 4.32
C VAL A 50 9.84 7.65 5.25
N GLN A 51 10.61 8.59 5.82
CA GLN A 51 10.09 9.63 6.69
C GLN A 51 8.99 10.47 6.00
N VAL A 52 9.20 10.86 4.74
CA VAL A 52 8.18 11.61 3.98
C VAL A 52 6.92 10.78 3.76
N ILE A 53 7.06 9.48 3.47
CA ILE A 53 5.89 8.59 3.30
C ILE A 53 5.10 8.50 4.62
N VAL A 54 5.80 8.23 5.73
CA VAL A 54 5.19 8.08 7.05
C VAL A 54 4.53 9.37 7.52
N ASP A 55 5.20 10.52 7.41
CA ASP A 55 4.64 11.80 7.82
C ASP A 55 3.37 12.14 7.02
N ASN A 56 3.37 11.89 5.71
CA ASN A 56 2.16 12.08 4.90
C ASN A 56 1.06 11.09 5.27
N ALA A 57 1.40 9.86 5.63
CA ALA A 57 0.44 8.84 6.03
C ALA A 57 -0.24 9.22 7.36
N ILE A 58 0.55 9.63 8.37
CA ILE A 58 0.03 10.14 9.64
C ILE A 58 -0.85 11.37 9.41
N ASN A 59 -0.40 12.31 8.57
CA ASN A 59 -1.19 13.51 8.25
C ASN A 59 -2.48 13.18 7.51
N LEU A 60 -2.47 12.19 6.62
CA LEU A 60 -3.67 11.71 5.94
C LEU A 60 -4.65 11.09 6.93
N PHE A 61 -4.16 10.21 7.81
CA PHE A 61 -4.98 9.56 8.83
C PHE A 61 -5.61 10.58 9.79
N TYR A 62 -4.82 11.56 10.27
CA TYR A 62 -5.31 12.65 11.11
C TYR A 62 -6.40 13.48 10.43
N ARG A 63 -6.21 13.84 9.16
CA ARG A 63 -7.23 14.61 8.40
C ARG A 63 -8.53 13.84 8.21
N ARG A 64 -8.49 12.50 8.23
CA ARG A 64 -9.66 11.65 8.04
C ARG A 64 -10.38 11.32 9.35
N THR A 65 -9.64 11.12 10.43
CA THR A 65 -10.18 10.60 11.69
C THR A 65 -10.16 11.60 12.85
N GLY A 66 -9.39 12.69 12.72
CA GLY A 66 -9.08 13.59 13.84
C GLY A 66 -8.09 13.01 14.86
N ASN A 67 -7.72 11.73 14.76
CA ASN A 67 -6.73 11.10 15.64
C ASN A 67 -5.33 11.37 15.11
N TYR A 68 -4.51 12.05 15.91
CA TYR A 68 -3.11 12.26 15.58
C TYR A 68 -2.25 11.15 16.20
N PHE A 69 -1.28 10.65 15.44
CA PHE A 69 -0.35 9.63 15.90
C PHE A 69 1.07 10.16 15.80
N LYS A 70 1.91 9.84 16.78
CA LYS A 70 3.34 10.12 16.78
C LYS A 70 4.07 8.91 16.22
N PHE A 71 4.87 9.12 15.18
CA PHE A 71 5.76 8.09 14.65
C PHE A 71 6.76 7.62 15.72
N MET A 72 6.96 6.32 15.83
CA MET A 72 7.90 5.70 16.79
C MET A 72 9.08 5.07 16.06
N ASP A 73 8.84 4.05 15.24
CA ASP A 73 9.89 3.34 14.50
C ASP A 73 9.36 2.71 13.20
N ILE A 74 10.29 2.23 12.36
CA ILE A 74 9.98 1.49 11.12
C ILE A 74 10.19 0.01 11.39
N VAL A 75 9.17 -0.79 11.10
CA VAL A 75 9.22 -2.24 11.19
C VAL A 75 9.71 -2.84 9.87
N LEU A 76 9.14 -2.38 8.75
CA LEU A 76 9.43 -2.94 7.43
C LEU A 76 9.46 -1.83 6.37
N LYS A 77 10.37 -1.98 5.41
CA LYS A 77 10.48 -1.11 4.25
C LYS A 77 10.81 -1.94 3.02
N GLN A 78 9.88 -1.93 2.06
CA GLN A 78 9.93 -2.76 0.87
C GLN A 78 9.55 -1.96 -0.38
N THR A 79 9.97 -2.43 -1.55
CA THR A 79 9.53 -1.91 -2.83
C THR A 79 9.12 -3.05 -3.76
N ALA A 80 8.23 -2.77 -4.71
CA ALA A 80 7.83 -3.73 -5.73
C ALA A 80 7.49 -2.98 -7.02
N PHE A 81 7.70 -3.63 -8.17
CA PHE A 81 7.20 -3.14 -9.45
C PHE A 81 5.96 -3.94 -9.87
N ILE A 82 4.80 -3.29 -9.91
CA ILE A 82 3.51 -3.97 -10.10
C ILE A 82 2.67 -3.19 -11.10
N ASN A 83 2.26 -3.84 -12.19
CA ASN A 83 1.42 -3.27 -13.25
C ASN A 83 1.96 -1.91 -13.74
N GLY A 84 3.24 -1.87 -14.11
CA GLY A 84 3.89 -0.66 -14.65
C GLY A 84 4.11 0.47 -13.64
N SER A 85 3.87 0.25 -12.35
CA SER A 85 4.06 1.27 -11.31
C SER A 85 4.98 0.76 -10.20
N ARG A 86 5.90 1.61 -9.72
CA ARG A 86 6.71 1.27 -8.56
C ARG A 86 5.92 1.55 -7.29
N ARG A 87 5.91 0.61 -6.35
CA ARG A 87 5.27 0.73 -5.04
C ARG A 87 6.32 0.72 -3.95
N TYR A 88 6.10 1.50 -2.91
CA TYR A 88 6.93 1.55 -1.70
C TYR A 88 6.02 1.25 -0.53
N LYS A 89 6.29 0.18 0.19
CA LYS A 89 5.53 -0.24 1.38
C LYS A 89 6.38 0.04 2.60
N VAL A 90 5.78 0.70 3.58
CA VAL A 90 6.37 0.96 4.88
C VAL A 90 5.41 0.47 5.95
N ILE A 91 5.87 -0.41 6.82
CA ILE A 91 5.16 -0.79 8.04
C ILE A 91 5.88 -0.10 9.20
N TYR A 92 5.14 0.59 10.06
CA TYR A 92 5.70 1.40 11.13
C TYR A 92 4.81 1.39 12.37
N ASN A 93 5.42 1.54 13.54
CA ASN A 93 4.68 1.76 14.78
C ASN A 93 4.42 3.25 15.00
N ALA A 94 3.24 3.57 15.50
CA ALA A 94 2.89 4.91 15.92
C ALA A 94 2.07 4.90 17.21
N ALA A 95 2.34 5.86 18.10
CA ALA A 95 1.62 6.03 19.36
C ALA A 95 0.51 7.07 19.20
N LYS A 96 -0.72 6.75 19.65
CA LYS A 96 -1.84 7.70 19.59
C LYS A 96 -1.55 8.89 20.51
N CYS A 97 -1.65 10.11 19.98
CA CYS A 97 -1.45 11.33 20.75
C CYS A 97 -2.71 11.75 21.50
N ILE A 98 -2.52 12.24 22.73
CA ILE A 98 -3.56 12.92 23.51
C ILE A 98 -3.52 14.39 23.14
N LEU A 99 -4.58 14.86 22.48
CA LEU A 99 -4.70 16.23 22.02
C LEU A 99 -5.21 17.12 23.16
N GLY A 100 -4.49 18.20 23.41
CA GLY A 100 -4.90 19.24 24.35
C GLY A 100 -5.86 20.23 23.71
N LYS A 101 -6.59 20.95 24.57
CA LYS A 101 -7.43 22.06 24.11
C LYS A 101 -6.59 23.04 23.26
N PRO A 102 -7.13 23.54 22.14
CA PRO A 102 -6.45 24.57 21.37
C PRO A 102 -6.26 25.78 22.27
N LYS A 103 -5.03 26.33 22.30
CA LYS A 103 -4.76 27.53 23.09
C LYS A 103 -5.64 28.67 22.56
N LYS A 104 -6.59 29.12 23.38
CA LYS A 104 -7.39 30.32 23.08
C LYS A 104 -6.45 31.50 22.90
N CYS A 105 -6.68 32.31 21.88
CA CYS A 105 -5.91 33.52 21.67
C CYS A 105 -6.36 34.56 22.69
N ILE A 106 -5.52 34.85 23.68
CA ILE A 106 -5.88 35.75 24.79
C ILE A 106 -5.73 37.24 24.40
N ARG A 107 -5.10 37.57 23.27
CA ARG A 107 -4.87 38.98 22.88
C ARG A 107 -5.72 39.40 21.68
N LYS A 108 -6.70 40.29 21.92
CA LYS A 108 -7.39 41.08 20.90
C LYS A 108 -6.34 41.80 20.04
N GLY A 109 -6.39 41.62 18.71
CA GLY A 109 -5.61 42.41 17.75
C GLY A 109 -4.27 41.84 17.24
N ARG A 110 -3.73 40.72 17.75
CA ARG A 110 -2.50 40.10 17.20
C ARG A 110 -2.76 38.73 16.56
N LYS A 111 -2.14 38.47 15.39
CA LYS A 111 -2.16 37.16 14.73
C LYS A 111 -1.68 36.10 15.72
N CYS A 112 -2.52 35.11 16.02
CA CYS A 112 -2.15 34.06 16.96
C CYS A 112 -1.01 33.22 16.37
N PRO A 113 0.18 33.16 16.99
CA PRO A 113 1.34 32.45 16.44
C PRO A 113 1.16 30.92 16.38
N ASN A 114 0.05 30.41 16.94
CA ASN A 114 -0.24 28.99 17.05
C ASN A 114 -1.58 28.59 16.39
N LYS A 115 -2.20 29.46 15.59
CA LYS A 115 -3.41 29.10 14.83
C LYS A 115 -3.03 27.95 13.87
N GLY A 116 -3.58 26.76 14.10
CA GLY A 116 -3.31 25.55 13.31
C GLY A 116 -2.20 24.62 13.81
N LYS A 117 -1.58 24.87 14.97
CA LYS A 117 -0.64 23.90 15.57
C LYS A 117 -1.39 22.88 16.42
N ILE A 118 -1.13 21.60 16.18
CA ILE A 118 -1.64 20.50 17.00
C ILE A 118 -0.99 20.59 18.39
N ASN A 119 -1.81 20.73 19.42
CA ASN A 119 -1.35 20.76 20.82
C ASN A 119 -1.34 19.33 21.36
N ILE A 120 -0.16 18.74 21.52
CA ILE A 120 0.01 17.38 22.04
C ILE A 120 0.39 17.48 23.51
N VAL A 121 -0.41 16.85 24.38
CA VAL A 121 -0.19 16.84 25.85
C VAL A 121 0.52 15.57 26.28
N GLY A 122 0.32 14.48 25.54
CA GLY A 122 0.98 13.20 25.78
C GLY A 122 0.67 12.21 24.66
N TRP A 123 1.01 10.95 24.88
CA TRP A 123 0.67 9.85 23.98
C TRP A 123 0.35 8.58 24.79
N VAL A 124 -0.46 7.71 24.20
CA VAL A 124 -0.77 6.40 24.76
C VAL A 124 0.48 5.51 24.68
N ARG A 125 0.75 4.69 25.71
CA ARG A 125 1.92 3.81 25.75
C ARG A 125 1.88 2.68 24.72
N LYS A 126 0.66 2.22 24.38
CA LYS A 126 0.45 1.19 23.36
C LYS A 126 0.72 1.78 21.97
N ASN A 127 1.60 1.11 21.22
CA ASN A 127 1.84 1.39 19.81
C ASN A 127 0.76 0.73 18.95
N THR A 128 0.34 1.44 17.92
CA THR A 128 -0.53 0.93 16.85
C THR A 128 0.32 0.73 15.59
N LEU A 129 0.12 -0.39 14.92
CA LEU A 129 0.85 -0.74 13.71
C LEU A 129 0.12 -0.17 12.48
N PHE A 130 0.86 0.52 11.62
CA PHE A 130 0.34 1.09 10.38
C PHE A 130 1.10 0.57 9.18
N GLN A 131 0.41 0.46 8.04
CA GLN A 131 0.99 0.23 6.73
C GLN A 131 0.73 1.44 5.82
N ALA A 132 1.79 2.02 5.29
CA ALA A 132 1.71 3.01 4.21
C ALA A 132 2.23 2.41 2.89
N ILE A 133 1.42 2.50 1.84
CA ILE A 133 1.80 2.11 0.48
C ILE A 133 1.76 3.35 -0.42
N LEU A 134 2.93 3.79 -0.89
CA LEU A 134 3.06 4.81 -1.91
C LEU A 134 3.20 4.13 -3.28
N LYS A 135 2.24 4.36 -4.18
CA LYS A 135 2.31 3.97 -5.58
C LYS A 135 2.79 5.16 -6.41
N ASP A 136 3.93 5.02 -7.06
CA ASP A 136 4.46 5.95 -8.05
C ASP A 136 4.09 5.49 -9.46
N ASN A 137 3.11 6.17 -10.05
CA ASN A 137 2.74 5.99 -11.45
C ASN A 137 3.39 7.10 -12.29
N LYS A 138 4.57 6.79 -12.86
CA LYS A 138 5.33 7.72 -13.69
C LYS A 138 4.55 8.16 -14.94
N LEU A 139 3.89 7.20 -15.61
CA LEU A 139 3.12 7.44 -16.85
C LEU A 139 1.99 8.44 -16.63
N LYS A 140 1.25 8.29 -15.53
CA LYS A 140 0.13 9.20 -15.19
C LYS A 140 0.56 10.44 -14.41
N ARG A 141 1.88 10.63 -14.16
CA ARG A 141 2.44 11.69 -13.31
C ARG A 141 1.72 11.84 -11.95
N LYS A 142 1.30 10.72 -11.36
CA LYS A 142 0.50 10.68 -10.11
C LYS A 142 1.19 9.81 -9.06
N LEU A 143 1.11 10.25 -7.81
CA LEU A 143 1.44 9.48 -6.62
C LEU A 143 0.15 9.14 -5.90
N LYS A 144 -0.02 7.89 -5.49
CA LYS A 144 -1.16 7.47 -4.65
C LYS A 144 -0.61 6.94 -3.34
N LEU A 145 -0.96 7.58 -2.23
CA LEU A 145 -0.64 7.12 -0.89
C LEU A 145 -1.89 6.44 -0.31
N ASN A 146 -1.73 5.21 0.13
CA ASN A 146 -2.71 4.51 0.96
C ASN A 146 -2.10 4.31 2.36
N VAL A 147 -2.84 4.61 3.41
CA VAL A 147 -2.50 4.32 4.80
C VAL A 147 -3.56 3.40 5.37
N THR A 148 -3.13 2.32 6.02
CA THR A 148 -4.00 1.34 6.68
C THR A 148 -3.55 1.20 8.13
N ASN A 149 -4.49 1.28 9.06
CA ASN A 149 -4.27 0.84 10.44
C ASN A 149 -4.42 -0.69 10.47
N LEU A 150 -3.37 -1.40 10.86
CA LEU A 150 -3.35 -2.86 10.85
C LEU A 150 -4.02 -3.48 12.09
N GLU A 151 -4.44 -2.68 13.08
CA GLU A 151 -5.20 -3.18 14.23
C GLU A 151 -6.72 -3.29 13.94
N ASN A 152 -7.26 -2.44 13.07
CA ASN A 152 -8.70 -2.34 12.81
C ASN A 152 -9.07 -2.27 11.31
N ASP A 153 -8.10 -2.47 10.42
CA ASP A 153 -8.23 -2.44 8.96
C ASP A 153 -8.77 -1.13 8.36
N GLU A 154 -8.88 -0.05 9.13
CA GLU A 154 -9.28 1.25 8.62
C GLU A 154 -8.22 1.77 7.63
N SER A 155 -8.66 2.08 6.42
CA SER A 155 -7.77 2.53 5.35
C SER A 155 -8.23 3.81 4.69
N TYR A 156 -7.27 4.64 4.31
CA TYR A 156 -7.51 5.92 3.66
C TYR A 156 -6.52 6.15 2.54
N GLU A 157 -7.02 6.73 1.44
CA GLU A 157 -6.20 7.07 0.29
C GLU A 157 -6.19 8.56 -0.03
N LYS A 158 -5.07 8.98 -0.62
CA LYS A 158 -4.91 10.30 -1.24
C LYS A 158 -4.04 10.23 -2.47
N ILE A 159 -4.50 10.90 -3.52
CA ILE A 159 -3.78 11.04 -4.79
C ILE A 159 -3.13 12.43 -4.83
N TYR A 160 -1.87 12.47 -5.24
CA TYR A 160 -1.08 13.68 -5.42
C TYR A 160 -0.59 13.75 -6.86
N ASN A 161 -0.43 14.95 -7.39
CA ASN A 161 0.35 15.16 -8.60
C ASN A 161 1.83 14.98 -8.26
N ARG A 162 2.60 14.27 -9.11
CA ARG A 162 4.02 13.94 -8.84
C ARG A 162 4.90 15.17 -8.62
N GLN A 163 4.57 16.27 -9.28
CA GLN A 163 5.27 17.56 -9.17
C GLN A 163 4.80 18.40 -7.96
N ALA A 164 3.78 17.96 -7.22
CA ALA A 164 3.27 18.73 -6.11
C ALA A 164 4.29 18.78 -4.96
N LYS A 165 4.83 19.98 -4.69
CA LYS A 165 5.66 20.26 -3.51
C LYS A 165 4.99 19.84 -2.19
N GLN A 166 3.66 19.74 -2.18
CA GLN A 166 2.85 19.33 -1.02
C GLN A 166 3.20 17.94 -0.51
N PHE A 167 3.58 16.99 -1.38
CA PHE A 167 3.98 15.66 -0.92
C PHE A 167 5.30 15.73 -0.12
N TYR A 168 6.20 16.66 -0.44
CA TYR A 168 7.48 16.81 0.26
C TYR A 168 7.41 17.74 1.49
N LYS A 169 6.25 18.33 1.79
CA LYS A 169 6.05 19.27 2.90
C LYS A 169 5.08 18.69 3.94
N PRO A 170 5.57 17.88 4.90
CA PRO A 170 4.72 17.40 5.99
C PRO A 170 4.27 18.57 6.89
N ILE A 171 3.13 18.39 7.59
CA ILE A 171 2.66 19.38 8.58
C ILE A 171 3.72 19.50 9.69
N LYS A 172 4.19 20.72 9.93
CA LYS A 172 5.12 21.00 11.03
C LYS A 172 4.39 20.90 12.36
N VAL A 173 4.49 19.75 13.02
CA VAL A 173 4.05 19.61 14.41
C VAL A 173 5.14 20.15 15.34
N PRO A 174 4.81 21.06 16.27
CA PRO A 174 5.79 21.55 17.22
C PRO A 174 6.29 20.39 18.09
N ARG A 175 7.58 20.03 17.95
CA ARG A 175 8.27 19.09 18.84
C ARG A 175 8.41 19.75 20.22
N ARG A 176 7.43 19.56 21.11
CA ARG A 176 7.66 19.75 22.53
C ARG A 176 8.16 18.42 23.09
N MET A 177 9.38 18.41 23.62
CA MET A 177 9.85 17.34 24.48
C MET A 177 8.98 17.37 25.73
N VAL A 178 7.99 16.49 25.80
CA VAL A 178 7.28 16.21 27.05
C VAL A 178 8.22 15.32 27.85
N LYS A 179 8.71 15.83 28.99
CA LYS A 179 9.44 15.01 29.98
C LYS A 179 8.49 13.88 30.40
N ASN A 180 8.99 12.64 30.34
CA ASN A 180 8.28 11.49 30.88
C ASN A 180 7.92 11.78 32.34
N ILE A 181 6.63 11.64 32.67
CA ILE A 181 6.14 11.50 34.05
C ILE A 181 5.86 10.00 34.23
#